data_AF-A0A916XXL0-F1
#
_entry.id   AF-A0A916XXL0-F1
#
_cell.length_a   1.000
_cell.length_b   1.000
_cell.length_c   1.000
_cell.angle_alpha   90.00
_cell.angle_beta   90.00
_cell.angle_gamma   90.00
#
_symmetry.space_group_name_H-M   'P 1'
#
loop_
_entity.id
_entity.type
_entity.pdbx_description
1 polymer ?
#
loop_
_entity_poly.entity_id
_entity_poly.type
_entity_poly.pdbx_seq_one_letter_code
_entity_poly.pdbx_strand_id
1 'polypeptide(L)'
;MNFKKLTRLAAIVISLLAVVFWATIAFSSEIDGGMITPMIYVAFLVLIIAIVLALGYTFKNLASKKGDLKKTFISVGAFLGIFLVSFLLADSTPVKVESGEVSSTTSRLVSTGLNAFYILALVAIGLMFFTGYNRLKK
;
A
#
# COMPACT_ATOMS: atom_id res chain seq x y z
N MET A 1 -21.82 4.40 -9.26
CA MET A 1 -22.67 3.29 -8.76
C MET A 1 -23.07 3.59 -7.32
N ASN A 2 -24.37 3.51 -7.01
CA ASN A 2 -24.91 3.82 -5.67
C ASN A 2 -24.21 3.02 -4.57
N PHE A 3 -23.87 3.68 -3.46
CA PHE A 3 -23.24 3.09 -2.27
C PHE A 3 -23.93 1.78 -1.83
N LYS A 4 -25.26 1.71 -1.98
CA LYS A 4 -26.08 0.52 -1.74
C LYS A 4 -25.67 -0.72 -2.55
N LYS A 5 -25.22 -0.56 -3.80
CA LYS A 5 -24.74 -1.68 -4.63
C LYS A 5 -23.37 -2.19 -4.18
N LEU A 6 -22.56 -1.31 -3.60
CA LEU A 6 -21.22 -1.60 -3.12
C LEU A 6 -21.26 -2.44 -1.84
N THR A 7 -22.01 -1.97 -0.83
CA THR A 7 -22.21 -2.70 0.42
C THR A 7 -22.87 -4.05 0.17
N ARG A 8 -23.79 -4.13 -0.80
CA ARG A 8 -24.39 -5.40 -1.22
C ARG A 8 -23.37 -6.36 -1.84
N LEU A 9 -22.45 -5.88 -2.68
CA LEU A 9 -21.39 -6.73 -3.25
C LEU A 9 -20.41 -7.22 -2.18
N ALA A 10 -19.99 -6.35 -1.25
CA ALA A 10 -19.14 -6.74 -0.13
C ALA A 10 -19.83 -7.79 0.76
N ALA A 11 -21.10 -7.60 1.08
CA ALA A 11 -21.88 -8.57 1.86
C ALA A 11 -22.00 -9.93 1.17
N ILE A 12 -22.20 -9.95 -0.16
CA ILE A 12 -22.23 -11.20 -0.94
C ILE A 12 -20.89 -11.93 -0.85
N VAL A 13 -19.77 -11.22 -1.01
CA VAL A 13 -18.44 -11.85 -0.96
C VAL A 13 -18.11 -12.38 0.44
N ILE A 14 -18.46 -11.63 1.49
CA ILE A 14 -18.30 -12.08 2.88
C ILE A 14 -19.17 -13.31 3.17
N SER A 15 -20.41 -13.34 2.63
CA SER A 15 -21.29 -14.50 2.80
C SER A 15 -20.77 -15.75 2.10
N LEU A 16 -20.21 -15.61 0.89
CA LEU A 16 -19.57 -16.71 0.15
C LEU A 16 -18.35 -17.25 0.91
N LEU A 17 -17.53 -16.36 1.47
CA LEU A 17 -16.39 -16.75 2.32
C LEU A 17 -16.82 -17.53 3.56
N ALA A 18 -17.89 -17.10 4.24
CA ALA A 18 -18.41 -17.81 5.41
C ALA A 18 -18.92 -19.21 5.06
N VAL A 19 -19.58 -19.38 3.90
CA VAL A 19 -20.05 -20.68 3.43
C VAL A 19 -18.89 -21.60 3.07
N VAL A 20 -17.85 -21.08 2.40
CA VAL A 20 -16.64 -21.86 2.09
C VAL A 20 -15.93 -22.28 3.39
N PHE A 21 -15.77 -21.36 4.35
CA PHE A 21 -15.20 -21.67 5.66
C PHE A 21 -15.99 -22.76 6.39
N TRP A 22 -17.31 -22.62 6.45
CA TRP A 22 -18.19 -23.62 7.06
C TRP A 22 -18.09 -24.98 6.36
N ALA A 23 -18.12 -25.03 5.03
CA ALA A 23 -18.00 -26.26 4.26
C ALA A 23 -16.66 -26.96 4.49
N THR A 24 -15.55 -26.21 4.49
CA THR A 24 -14.22 -26.80 4.72
C THR A 24 -14.09 -27.43 6.11
N ILE A 25 -14.74 -26.86 7.13
CA ILE A 25 -14.80 -27.43 8.48
C ILE A 25 -15.77 -28.63 8.55
N ALA A 26 -16.92 -28.55 7.87
CA ALA A 26 -17.93 -29.60 7.90
C ALA A 26 -17.48 -30.89 7.18
N PHE A 27 -16.61 -30.78 6.17
CA PHE A 27 -16.14 -31.92 5.37
C PHE A 27 -14.73 -32.42 5.76
N SER A 28 -14.02 -31.75 6.68
CA SER A 28 -12.73 -32.24 7.16
C SER A 28 -12.92 -33.37 8.18
N SER A 29 -12.62 -34.61 7.79
CA SER A 29 -12.86 -35.84 8.56
C SER A 29 -11.67 -36.31 9.42
N GLU A 30 -10.68 -35.46 9.68
CA GLU A 30 -9.44 -35.87 10.37
C GLU A 30 -9.26 -35.17 11.72
N ILE A 31 -9.13 -35.98 12.78
CA ILE A 31 -9.15 -35.57 14.19
C ILE A 31 -7.75 -35.18 14.73
N ASP A 32 -6.64 -35.54 14.06
CA ASP A 32 -5.28 -35.44 14.63
C ASP A 32 -4.29 -34.51 13.88
N GLY A 33 -4.79 -33.50 13.16
CA GLY A 33 -3.93 -32.52 12.46
C GLY A 33 -4.51 -32.01 11.14
N GLY A 34 -5.61 -32.63 10.68
CA GLY A 34 -6.29 -32.28 9.45
C GLY A 34 -7.09 -30.98 9.45
N MET A 35 -7.15 -30.23 10.57
CA MET A 35 -7.78 -28.90 10.62
C MET A 35 -6.84 -27.76 10.22
N ILE A 36 -5.53 -27.93 10.35
CA ILE A 36 -4.56 -26.84 10.09
C ILE A 36 -4.45 -26.59 8.58
N THR A 37 -4.34 -27.65 7.79
CA THR A 37 -4.24 -27.59 6.32
C THR A 37 -5.43 -26.86 5.66
N PRO A 38 -6.70 -27.22 5.90
CA PRO A 38 -7.84 -26.51 5.33
C PRO A 38 -7.95 -25.06 5.82
N MET A 39 -7.60 -24.77 7.08
CA MET A 39 -7.56 -23.38 7.57
C MET A 39 -6.54 -22.52 6.81
N ILE A 40 -5.36 -23.07 6.49
CA ILE A 40 -4.34 -22.37 5.70
C ILE A 40 -4.86 -22.08 4.27
N TYR A 41 -5.49 -23.06 3.62
CA TYR A 41 -6.07 -22.85 2.28
C TYR A 41 -7.17 -21.79 2.27
N VAL A 42 -8.04 -21.78 3.28
CA VAL A 42 -9.06 -20.74 3.39
C VAL A 42 -8.45 -19.37 3.68
N ALA A 43 -7.41 -19.28 4.50
CA ALA A 43 -6.70 -18.02 4.75
C ALA A 43 -6.11 -17.44 3.46
N PHE A 44 -5.47 -18.26 2.63
CA PHE A 44 -4.98 -17.83 1.31
C PHE A 44 -6.12 -17.41 0.37
N LEU A 45 -7.23 -18.14 0.37
CA LEU A 45 -8.40 -17.82 -0.46
C LEU A 45 -9.02 -16.47 -0.04
N VAL A 46 -9.18 -16.23 1.26
CA VAL A 46 -9.64 -14.94 1.82
C VAL A 46 -8.65 -13.83 1.46
N LEU A 47 -7.35 -14.08 1.58
CA LEU A 47 -6.31 -13.10 1.24
C LEU A 47 -6.38 -12.69 -0.23
N ILE A 48 -6.50 -13.66 -1.16
CA ILE A 48 -6.63 -13.39 -2.59
C ILE A 48 -7.91 -12.57 -2.86
N ILE A 49 -9.03 -12.96 -2.26
CA ILE A 49 -10.31 -12.24 -2.42
C ILE A 49 -10.21 -10.82 -1.86
N ALA A 50 -9.58 -10.64 -0.70
CA ALA A 50 -9.37 -9.34 -0.09
C ALA A 50 -8.51 -8.44 -0.98
N ILE A 51 -7.44 -8.97 -1.57
CA ILE A 51 -6.59 -8.26 -2.54
C ILE A 51 -7.42 -7.84 -3.76
N VAL A 52 -8.17 -8.77 -4.36
CA VAL A 52 -8.99 -8.49 -5.56
C VAL A 52 -10.06 -7.43 -5.26
N LEU A 53 -10.73 -7.53 -4.11
CA LEU A 53 -11.72 -6.53 -3.69
C LEU A 53 -11.06 -5.18 -3.40
N ALA A 54 -9.99 -5.15 -2.62
CA ALA A 54 -9.31 -3.90 -2.27
C ALA A 54 -8.79 -3.18 -3.51
N LEU A 55 -8.10 -3.90 -4.41
CA LEU A 55 -7.62 -3.35 -5.67
C LEU A 55 -8.77 -2.94 -6.58
N GLY A 56 -9.73 -3.84 -6.82
CA GLY A 56 -10.89 -3.58 -7.69
C GLY A 56 -11.70 -2.37 -7.21
N TYR A 57 -11.89 -2.22 -5.90
CA TYR A 57 -12.56 -1.06 -5.32
C TYR A 57 -11.73 0.20 -5.42
N THR A 58 -10.42 0.12 -5.16
CA THR A 58 -9.53 1.26 -5.23
C THR A 58 -9.51 1.84 -6.64
N PHE A 59 -9.27 1.01 -7.65
CA PHE A 59 -9.27 1.44 -9.05
C PHE A 59 -10.64 1.95 -9.50
N LYS A 60 -11.72 1.25 -9.15
CA LYS A 60 -13.08 1.68 -9.52
C LYS A 60 -13.49 2.97 -8.83
N ASN A 61 -13.17 3.14 -7.56
CA ASN A 61 -13.47 4.36 -6.81
C ASN A 61 -12.66 5.54 -7.36
N LEU A 62 -11.39 5.31 -7.65
CA LEU A 62 -10.52 6.31 -8.25
C LEU A 62 -11.02 6.72 -9.64
N ALA A 63 -11.35 5.76 -10.52
CA ALA A 63 -11.89 6.04 -11.85
C ALA A 63 -13.29 6.67 -11.83
N SER A 64 -14.12 6.35 -10.83
CA SER A 64 -15.49 6.89 -10.72
C SER A 64 -15.50 8.37 -10.32
N LYS A 65 -14.45 8.86 -9.67
CA LYS A 65 -14.36 10.24 -9.17
C LYS A 65 -13.20 10.96 -9.86
N LYS A 66 -13.49 11.65 -10.97
CA LYS A 66 -12.51 12.44 -11.74
C LYS A 66 -11.64 13.36 -10.86
N GLY A 67 -12.22 13.94 -9.81
CA GLY A 67 -11.50 14.78 -8.85
C GLY A 67 -10.49 14.03 -7.99
N ASP A 68 -10.82 12.81 -7.56
CA ASP A 68 -9.94 11.99 -6.73
C ASP A 68 -8.81 11.37 -7.58
N LEU A 69 -9.11 10.95 -8.81
CA LEU A 69 -8.10 10.50 -9.77
C LEU A 69 -7.03 11.56 -10.01
N LYS A 70 -7.44 12.82 -10.25
CA LYS A 70 -6.50 13.94 -10.45
C LYS A 70 -5.64 14.17 -9.21
N LYS A 71 -6.23 14.14 -8.01
CA LYS A 71 -5.49 14.32 -6.75
C LYS A 71 -4.46 13.22 -6.52
N THR A 72 -4.82 11.96 -6.76
CA THR A 72 -3.88 10.84 -6.67
C THR A 72 -2.77 10.95 -7.70
N PHE A 73 -3.08 11.38 -8.93
CA PHE A 73 -2.05 11.59 -9.94
C PHE A 73 -1.09 12.72 -9.56
N ILE A 74 -1.62 13.81 -8.98
CA ILE A 74 -0.80 14.92 -8.46
C ILE A 74 0.07 14.45 -7.29
N SER A 75 -0.47 13.66 -6.35
CA SER A 75 0.32 13.18 -5.20
C SER A 75 1.42 12.21 -5.64
N VAL A 76 1.11 11.29 -6.56
CA VAL A 76 2.09 10.35 -7.13
C VAL A 76 3.13 11.11 -7.94
N GLY A 77 2.72 12.07 -8.76
CA GLY A 77 3.62 12.92 -9.54
C GLY A 77 4.54 13.79 -8.67
N ALA A 78 4.01 14.37 -7.58
CA ALA A 78 4.81 15.14 -6.63
C ALA A 78 5.84 14.26 -5.92
N PHE A 79 5.46 13.04 -5.52
CA PHE A 79 6.38 12.07 -4.93
C PHE A 79 7.48 11.66 -5.92
N LEU A 80 7.12 11.34 -7.17
CA LEU A 80 8.11 11.04 -8.22
C LEU A 80 9.01 12.25 -8.51
N GLY A 81 8.49 13.47 -8.49
CA GLY A 81 9.27 14.68 -8.68
C GLY A 81 10.35 14.82 -7.61
N ILE A 82 10.00 14.60 -6.34
CA ILE A 82 10.96 14.61 -5.24
C ILE A 82 11.96 13.46 -5.38
N PHE A 83 11.50 12.28 -5.77
CA PHE A 83 12.37 11.13 -6.00
C PHE A 83 13.41 11.40 -7.11
N LEU A 84 12.99 11.99 -8.23
CA LEU A 84 13.89 12.37 -9.32
C LEU A 84 14.91 13.43 -8.90
N VAL A 85 14.46 14.47 -8.18
CA VAL A 85 15.37 15.48 -7.63
C VAL A 85 16.39 14.84 -6.69
N SER A 86 15.93 13.92 -5.83
CA SER A 86 16.79 13.20 -4.90
C SER A 86 17.77 12.26 -5.58
N PHE A 87 17.38 11.66 -6.72
CA PHE A 87 18.24 10.80 -7.53
C PHE A 87 19.31 11.57 -8.30
N LEU A 88 18.99 12.80 -8.72
CA LEU A 88 19.96 13.73 -9.33
C LEU A 88 20.97 14.25 -8.30
N LEU A 89 20.52 14.50 -7.06
CA LEU A 89 21.35 14.90 -5.93
C LEU A 89 22.09 13.72 -5.27
N ALA A 90 21.77 12.48 -5.64
CA ALA A 90 22.36 11.30 -5.02
C ALA A 90 23.80 11.10 -5.52
N ASP A 91 24.73 11.12 -4.57
CA ASP A 91 26.12 10.77 -4.84
C ASP A 91 26.25 9.29 -5.20
N SER A 92 27.11 9.04 -6.20
CA SER A 92 27.41 7.70 -6.72
C SER A 92 28.79 7.21 -6.30
N THR A 93 29.39 7.86 -5.31
CA THR A 93 30.71 7.50 -4.80
C THR A 93 30.62 6.13 -4.11
N PRO A 94 31.50 5.18 -4.46
CA PRO A 94 31.49 3.87 -3.82
C PRO A 94 31.85 4.04 -2.34
N VAL A 95 30.90 3.72 -1.46
CA VAL A 95 31.11 3.75 -0.01
C VAL A 95 31.82 2.45 0.38
N LYS A 96 33.06 2.57 0.88
CA LYS A 96 33.77 1.44 1.50
C LYS A 96 33.13 1.13 2.86
N VAL A 97 32.54 -0.04 3.00
CA VAL A 97 32.12 -0.64 4.28
C VAL A 97 33.11 -1.72 4.69
N GLU A 98 33.23 -1.98 6.00
CA GLU A 98 34.16 -2.95 6.60
C GLU A 98 34.09 -4.38 6.02
N SER A 99 32.99 -4.75 5.36
CA SER A 99 32.69 -6.09 4.86
C SER A 99 32.89 -6.30 3.35
N GLY A 100 33.47 -5.32 2.64
CA GLY A 100 33.71 -5.38 1.19
C GLY A 100 33.03 -4.25 0.42
N GLU A 101 33.43 -4.02 -0.83
CA GLU A 101 32.93 -2.90 -1.65
C GLU A 101 31.44 -3.09 -1.99
N VAL A 102 30.58 -2.15 -1.57
CA VAL A 102 29.18 -2.14 -2.02
C VAL A 102 29.14 -1.56 -3.43
N SER A 103 28.47 -2.26 -4.35
CA SER A 103 28.26 -1.79 -5.72
C SER A 103 27.71 -0.35 -5.74
N SER A 104 28.29 0.49 -6.58
CA SER A 104 27.97 1.91 -6.72
C SER A 104 26.49 2.18 -7.00
N THR A 105 25.78 1.25 -7.63
CA THR A 105 24.33 1.33 -7.88
C THR A 105 23.50 1.22 -6.60
N THR A 106 23.85 0.30 -5.70
CA THR A 106 23.14 0.10 -4.43
C THR A 106 23.35 1.30 -3.50
N SER A 107 24.59 1.81 -3.43
CA SER A 107 24.91 3.01 -2.64
C SER A 107 24.13 4.24 -3.13
N ARG A 108 24.03 4.42 -4.46
CA ARG A 108 23.29 5.53 -5.06
C ARG A 108 21.77 5.45 -4.82
N LEU A 109 21.18 4.25 -4.80
CA LEU A 109 19.76 4.06 -4.46
C LEU A 109 19.48 4.35 -2.98
N VAL A 110 20.38 3.94 -2.08
CA VAL A 110 20.27 4.25 -0.65
C VAL A 110 20.42 5.75 -0.41
N SER A 111 21.40 6.40 -1.04
CA SER A 111 21.60 7.86 -0.98
C SER A 111 20.40 8.62 -1.55
N THR A 112 19.83 8.15 -2.66
CA THR A 112 18.58 8.70 -3.23
C THR A 112 17.42 8.60 -2.24
N GLY A 113 17.24 7.45 -1.60
CA GLY A 113 16.17 7.24 -0.62
C GLY A 113 16.31 8.14 0.59
N LEU A 114 17.54 8.34 1.07
CA LEU A 114 17.84 9.20 2.21
C LEU A 114 17.61 10.69 1.87
N ASN A 115 18.07 11.14 0.70
CA ASN A 115 17.83 12.50 0.22
C ASN A 115 16.32 12.77 0.03
N ALA A 116 15.59 11.82 -0.54
CA ALA A 116 14.13 11.92 -0.70
C ALA A 116 13.43 12.04 0.64
N PHE A 117 13.85 11.25 1.63
CA PHE A 117 13.31 11.30 2.98
C PHE A 117 13.55 12.67 3.63
N TYR A 118 14.77 13.21 3.55
CA TYR A 118 15.08 14.53 4.12
C TYR A 118 14.28 15.67 3.47
N ILE A 119 14.15 15.67 2.15
CA ILE A 119 13.35 16.68 1.43
C ILE A 119 11.87 16.58 1.83
N LEU A 120 11.31 15.36 1.84
CA LEU A 120 9.92 15.13 2.24
C LEU A 120 9.68 15.52 3.71
N ALA A 121 10.61 15.21 4.61
CA ALA A 121 10.52 15.55 6.02
C ALA A 121 10.49 17.08 6.22
N LEU A 122 11.37 17.81 5.54
CA LEU A 122 11.41 19.28 5.62
C LEU A 122 10.11 19.91 5.09
N VAL A 123 9.61 19.40 3.95
CA VAL A 123 8.31 19.85 3.39
C VAL A 123 7.16 19.54 4.35
N ALA A 124 7.14 18.36 4.97
CA ALA A 124 6.11 17.96 5.93
C ALA A 124 6.09 18.88 7.15
N ILE A 125 7.26 19.18 7.72
CA ILE A 125 7.41 20.11 8.83
C ILE A 125 6.87 21.49 8.45
N GLY A 126 7.27 22.04 7.29
CA GLY A 126 6.78 23.33 6.80
C GLY A 126 5.24 23.37 6.62
N LEU A 127 4.67 22.31 6.06
CA LEU A 127 3.21 22.18 5.91
C LEU A 127 2.50 22.08 7.26
N MET A 128 3.08 21.38 8.25
CA MET A 128 2.52 21.31 9.61
C MET A 128 2.48 22.68 10.28
N PHE A 129 3.54 23.48 10.15
CA PHE A 129 3.54 24.86 10.67
C PHE A 129 2.50 25.73 9.97
N PHE A 130 2.43 25.68 8.64
CA PHE A 130 1.47 26.48 7.86
C PHE A 130 0.01 26.10 8.16
N THR A 131 -0.28 24.79 8.20
CA THR A 131 -1.62 24.30 8.51
C THR A 131 -2.00 24.52 9.97
N GLY A 132 -1.03 24.41 10.90
CA GLY A 132 -1.21 24.72 12.31
C GLY A 132 -1.53 26.20 12.54
N TYR A 133 -0.77 27.11 11.93
CA TYR A 133 -1.01 28.55 12.00
C TYR A 133 -2.39 28.93 11.44
N ASN A 134 -2.74 28.39 10.26
CA ASN A 134 -4.04 28.69 9.63
C ASN A 134 -5.24 28.13 10.41
N ARG A 135 -5.04 27.09 11.23
CA ARG A 135 -6.07 26.55 12.13
C ARG A 135 -6.25 27.36 13.40
N LEU A 136 -5.21 28.08 13.86
CA LEU A 136 -5.28 28.95 15.04
C LEU A 136 -5.84 30.34 14.71
N LYS A 137 -5.66 30.81 13.47
CA LYS A 137 -6.19 32.09 13.00
C LYS A 137 -7.69 32.05 12.66
N LYS A 138 -8.27 30.86 12.50
CA LYS A 138 -9.68 30.64 12.18
C LYS A 138 -10.43 30.20 13.42
#